data_AF-A0A9P9IIT3-F1
#
_entry.id   AF-A0A9P9IIT3-F1
#
_cell.length_a   1.000
_cell.length_b   1.000
_cell.length_c   1.000
_cell.angle_alpha   90.00
_cell.angle_beta   90.00
_cell.angle_gamma   90.00
#
_symmetry.space_group_name_H-M   'P 1'
#
loop_
_entity.id
_entity.type
_entity.pdbx_description
1 polymer ?
#
loop_
_entity_poly.entity_id
_entity_poly.type
_entity_poly.pdbx_seq_one_letter_code
_entity_poly.pdbx_strand_id
1 'polypeptide(L)'
;MKFYQLAALGCLLSGSLAAVTPAKRDAAGTATVFLDEPSGKPEKLASGFIYGLPDNVDGTANTDIPQKYFKDMGFNYCRAGGAQAPAKGWALNQYEGRWKSALSNYRTTRRHGGKFILLIHDLWGADGTQGAGFPYPGDKGSWKKWNQFLDQVFEDIRENNMIPGLEIDIWNEPDLGLFWNAPQTQYLNLWKRTYERIRLNYLKYIARTNTIPDIYSWHLLNPERNVRESKEQFQSLLKKCKLPERPININEYAWVGNDEQSPAGAVFYISQLERHNAHGLHANWGSNGGLHDLMANVLVSGNGDYSPTGEWHVYSYYSKEMKGQRVATSPSDDELFEVYATRGGGAGSVKVLAAIRPVAGKKTYDLSISGLSALKIKGSTVRVRTKRFDGPTRETAISGPVDLGVFRHTIRNDQINFWVSADAVTSAFAFEFEI
;
A
#
# COMPACT_ATOMS: atom_id res chain seq x y z
N MET A 1 -46.88 -12.43 -20.28
CA MET A 1 -47.42 -11.47 -21.26
C MET A 1 -48.67 -10.83 -20.67
N LYS A 2 -48.62 -9.54 -20.33
CA LYS A 2 -49.76 -8.59 -20.28
C LYS A 2 -49.24 -7.20 -19.86
N PHE A 3 -49.50 -6.23 -20.73
CA PHE A 3 -49.33 -4.79 -20.54
C PHE A 3 -50.48 -4.23 -19.68
N TYR A 4 -50.24 -3.11 -18.99
CA TYR A 4 -51.28 -2.17 -18.63
C TYR A 4 -50.82 -0.74 -18.95
N GLN A 5 -51.62 -0.08 -19.78
CA GLN A 5 -51.64 1.36 -20.05
C GLN A 5 -53.07 1.80 -19.74
N LEU A 6 -53.26 2.90 -19.01
CA LEU A 6 -54.42 3.78 -19.20
C LEU A 6 -54.19 5.16 -18.57
N ALA A 7 -54.93 6.12 -19.11
CA ALA A 7 -54.58 7.52 -19.30
C ALA A 7 -55.26 8.50 -18.31
N ALA A 8 -54.63 9.68 -18.22
CA ALA A 8 -55.15 11.05 -18.08
C ALA A 8 -56.25 11.39 -17.04
N LEU A 9 -55.95 12.38 -16.19
CA LEU A 9 -56.85 13.52 -15.95
C LEU A 9 -56.04 14.76 -15.52
N GLY A 10 -56.20 15.85 -16.26
CA GLY A 10 -55.59 17.14 -15.93
C GLY A 10 -56.35 17.83 -14.81
N CYS A 11 -55.61 18.23 -13.77
CA CYS A 11 -56.00 19.29 -12.85
C CYS A 11 -54.86 20.32 -12.85
N LEU A 12 -55.13 21.49 -13.43
CA LEU A 12 -54.31 22.69 -13.25
C LEU A 12 -54.44 23.14 -11.80
N LEU A 13 -53.54 22.67 -10.94
CA LEU A 13 -53.28 23.26 -9.64
C LEU A 13 -52.07 24.19 -9.80
N SER A 14 -52.30 25.49 -9.68
CA SER A 14 -51.26 26.49 -9.46
C SER A 14 -50.63 26.25 -8.08
N GLY A 15 -49.75 25.25 -8.00
CA GLY A 15 -48.91 24.99 -6.85
C GLY A 15 -47.72 25.93 -6.91
N SER A 16 -47.58 26.79 -5.90
CA SER A 16 -46.30 27.43 -5.60
C SER A 16 -45.24 26.34 -5.46
N LEU A 17 -44.20 26.40 -6.30
CA LEU A 17 -42.96 25.65 -6.10
C LEU A 17 -42.33 26.18 -4.81
N ALA A 18 -42.73 25.63 -3.67
CA ALA A 18 -41.94 25.73 -2.47
C ALA A 18 -40.57 25.13 -2.83
N ALA A 19 -39.53 25.95 -2.77
CA ALA A 19 -38.16 25.45 -2.84
C ALA A 19 -38.04 24.40 -1.74
N VAL A 20 -38.00 23.12 -2.13
CA VAL A 20 -37.58 22.05 -1.24
C VAL A 20 -36.14 22.40 -0.90
N THR A 21 -35.92 23.08 0.23
CA THR A 21 -34.60 23.13 0.85
C THR A 21 -34.15 21.69 0.95
N PRO A 22 -33.03 21.30 0.30
CA PRO A 22 -32.49 19.96 0.47
C PRO A 22 -32.41 19.72 1.98
N ALA A 23 -32.99 18.61 2.45
CA ALA A 23 -32.82 18.22 3.84
C ALA A 23 -31.33 18.34 4.19
N LYS A 24 -31.02 19.03 5.29
CA LYS A 24 -29.64 19.20 5.76
C LYS A 24 -29.08 17.78 5.91
N ARG A 25 -28.17 17.40 5.02
CA ARG A 25 -27.55 16.06 5.02
C ARG A 25 -26.51 16.06 6.12
N ASP A 26 -26.58 15.09 7.03
CA ASP A 26 -25.61 14.93 8.10
C ASP A 26 -24.30 14.35 7.53
N ALA A 27 -23.47 15.21 6.96
CA ALA A 27 -22.09 14.87 6.60
C ALA A 27 -21.23 14.77 7.86
N ALA A 28 -20.48 13.68 7.98
CA ALA A 28 -19.60 13.42 9.12
C ALA A 28 -18.32 14.27 9.12
N GLY A 29 -17.96 14.86 7.97
CA GLY A 29 -16.79 15.70 7.78
C GLY A 29 -16.56 16.01 6.30
N THR A 30 -15.51 16.78 5.99
CA THR A 30 -15.14 17.18 4.62
C THR A 30 -13.69 16.86 4.31
N ALA A 31 -13.42 16.08 3.26
CA ALA A 31 -12.07 15.98 2.69
C ALA A 31 -11.91 17.02 1.56
N THR A 32 -10.67 17.52 1.36
CA THR A 32 -10.39 18.58 0.39
C THR A 32 -9.25 18.22 -0.56
N VAL A 33 -9.42 18.55 -1.84
CA VAL A 33 -8.38 18.52 -2.88
C VAL A 33 -8.05 19.94 -3.30
N PHE A 34 -6.76 20.32 -3.23
CA PHE A 34 -6.28 21.67 -3.55
C PHE A 34 -5.57 21.68 -4.91
N LEU A 35 -6.31 21.88 -6.00
CA LEU A 35 -5.75 21.70 -7.35
C LEU A 35 -4.61 22.67 -7.66
N ASP A 36 -4.61 23.87 -7.11
CA ASP A 36 -3.58 24.89 -7.31
C ASP A 36 -2.30 24.65 -6.49
N GLU A 37 -2.27 23.64 -5.62
CA GLU A 37 -1.14 23.29 -4.76
C GLU A 37 -0.46 21.98 -5.19
N PRO A 38 0.47 21.98 -6.17
CA PRO A 38 1.18 20.77 -6.58
C PRO A 38 2.09 20.23 -5.47
N SER A 39 2.06 18.92 -5.23
CA SER A 39 2.78 18.23 -4.15
C SER A 39 3.82 17.19 -4.63
N GLY A 40 4.14 17.19 -5.92
CA GLY A 40 5.17 16.33 -6.52
C GLY A 40 4.66 15.49 -7.69
N LYS A 41 5.40 14.45 -8.08
CA LYS A 41 4.99 13.51 -9.14
C LYS A 41 4.39 12.24 -8.52
N PRO A 42 3.44 11.57 -9.19
CA PRO A 42 2.96 10.26 -8.75
C PRO A 42 4.07 9.19 -8.82
N GLU A 43 4.44 8.66 -7.67
CA GLU A 43 5.59 7.75 -7.50
C GLU A 43 5.21 6.28 -7.27
N LYS A 44 3.91 5.96 -7.19
CA LYS A 44 3.41 4.61 -6.88
C LYS A 44 3.97 4.09 -5.55
N LEU A 45 3.96 4.94 -4.52
CA LEU A 45 4.61 4.64 -3.24
C LEU A 45 3.93 3.49 -2.50
N ALA A 46 2.65 3.22 -2.77
CA ALA A 46 1.89 2.10 -2.22
C ALA A 46 1.93 0.82 -3.08
N SER A 47 2.50 0.85 -4.28
CA SER A 47 2.46 -0.30 -5.21
C SER A 47 3.54 -1.33 -4.89
N GLY A 48 3.48 -1.94 -3.71
CA GLY A 48 4.35 -3.05 -3.32
C GLY A 48 3.66 -3.96 -2.32
N PHE A 49 4.26 -5.10 -2.04
CA PHE A 49 3.70 -6.09 -1.11
C PHE A 49 4.78 -6.98 -0.49
N ILE A 50 4.51 -7.51 0.70
CA ILE A 50 5.35 -8.55 1.32
C ILE A 50 4.94 -9.93 0.78
N TYR A 51 5.92 -10.76 0.41
CA TYR A 51 5.75 -12.04 -0.28
C TYR A 51 4.83 -11.94 -1.50
N GLY A 52 3.92 -12.88 -1.74
CA GLY A 52 2.94 -12.82 -2.83
C GLY A 52 3.45 -13.19 -4.22
N LEU A 53 4.72 -13.57 -4.35
CA LEU A 53 5.32 -14.05 -5.60
C LEU A 53 5.63 -15.54 -5.50
N PRO A 54 5.20 -16.35 -6.49
CA PRO A 54 5.66 -17.72 -6.60
C PRO A 54 7.18 -17.75 -6.76
N ASP A 55 7.79 -18.78 -6.17
CA ASP A 55 9.22 -18.98 -6.17
C ASP A 55 9.63 -20.25 -6.93
N ASN A 56 10.73 -20.14 -7.68
CA ASN A 56 11.36 -21.29 -8.31
C ASN A 56 12.41 -21.87 -7.36
N VAL A 57 12.39 -23.19 -7.19
CA VAL A 57 13.30 -23.92 -6.29
C VAL A 57 14.79 -23.79 -6.64
N ASP A 58 15.11 -23.42 -7.89
CA ASP A 58 16.47 -23.19 -8.36
C ASP A 58 16.94 -21.73 -8.17
N GLY A 59 16.03 -20.85 -7.73
CA GLY A 59 16.24 -19.42 -7.54
C GLY A 59 16.15 -18.59 -8.81
N THR A 60 15.71 -19.13 -9.94
CA THR A 60 15.43 -18.34 -11.16
C THR A 60 14.18 -17.47 -10.99
N ALA A 61 14.00 -16.44 -11.84
CA ALA A 61 12.79 -15.63 -11.80
C ALA A 61 11.57 -16.49 -12.20
N ASN A 62 10.50 -16.38 -11.43
CA ASN A 62 9.22 -16.99 -11.74
C ASN A 62 8.42 -16.17 -12.77
N THR A 63 7.55 -16.82 -13.55
CA THR A 63 6.74 -16.20 -14.61
C THR A 63 5.27 -16.61 -14.58
N ASP A 64 4.81 -17.27 -13.53
CA ASP A 64 3.46 -17.83 -13.44
C ASP A 64 2.41 -16.72 -13.41
N ILE A 65 2.69 -15.64 -12.65
CA ILE A 65 1.85 -14.45 -12.65
C ILE A 65 2.08 -13.65 -13.94
N PRO A 66 1.04 -13.40 -14.77
CA PRO A 66 1.19 -12.67 -16.01
C PRO A 66 1.76 -11.25 -15.82
N GLN A 67 2.75 -10.87 -16.64
CA GLN A 67 3.44 -9.57 -16.60
C GLN A 67 2.48 -8.36 -16.59
N LYS A 68 1.30 -8.48 -17.22
CA LYS A 68 0.29 -7.42 -17.23
C LYS A 68 -0.10 -6.97 -15.82
N TYR A 69 -0.18 -7.89 -14.86
CA TYR A 69 -0.60 -7.56 -13.50
C TYR A 69 0.41 -6.69 -12.76
N PHE A 70 1.71 -6.97 -12.93
CA PHE A 70 2.79 -6.12 -12.42
C PHE A 70 2.83 -4.74 -13.09
N LYS A 71 2.78 -4.73 -14.43
CA LYS A 71 2.87 -3.50 -15.22
C LYS A 71 1.72 -2.55 -14.89
N ASP A 72 0.50 -3.07 -14.92
CA ASP A 72 -0.69 -2.23 -14.84
C ASP A 72 -0.90 -1.70 -13.41
N MET A 73 -0.61 -2.47 -12.36
CA MET A 73 -0.65 -1.96 -10.98
C MET A 73 0.49 -0.99 -10.62
N GLY A 74 1.48 -0.85 -11.51
CA GLY A 74 2.66 -0.01 -11.27
C GLY A 74 3.56 -0.59 -10.18
N PHE A 75 3.77 -1.91 -10.19
CA PHE A 75 4.59 -2.63 -9.20
C PHE A 75 5.96 -1.96 -8.99
N ASN A 76 6.28 -1.74 -7.72
CA ASN A 76 7.39 -0.89 -7.28
C ASN A 76 8.27 -1.57 -6.24
N TYR A 77 7.71 -2.39 -5.34
CA TYR A 77 8.46 -3.03 -4.25
C TYR A 77 7.96 -4.45 -3.93
N CYS A 78 8.87 -5.34 -3.55
CA CYS A 78 8.54 -6.61 -2.88
C CYS A 78 9.48 -6.84 -1.69
N ARG A 79 8.97 -7.38 -0.59
CA ARG A 79 9.73 -7.77 0.61
C ARG A 79 9.58 -9.28 0.83
N ALA A 80 10.68 -10.02 0.92
CA ALA A 80 10.64 -11.47 1.18
C ALA A 80 12.00 -12.00 1.67
N GLY A 81 12.00 -13.22 2.22
CA GLY A 81 13.17 -13.89 2.78
C GLY A 81 13.07 -15.41 2.94
N GLY A 82 12.07 -16.06 2.31
CA GLY A 82 11.86 -17.51 2.35
C GLY A 82 11.14 -18.05 3.59
N ALA A 83 10.39 -17.20 4.31
CA ALA A 83 9.48 -17.59 5.38
C ALA A 83 8.54 -18.68 4.93
N GLN A 84 8.29 -19.66 5.80
CA GLN A 84 7.34 -20.75 5.58
C GLN A 84 7.58 -21.59 4.32
N ALA A 85 8.71 -21.40 3.63
CA ALA A 85 9.18 -22.35 2.63
C ALA A 85 9.40 -23.73 3.30
N PRO A 86 9.43 -24.83 2.53
CA PRO A 86 9.69 -26.16 3.09
C PRO A 86 10.97 -26.21 3.95
N ALA A 87 12.01 -25.48 3.54
CA ALA A 87 13.26 -25.33 4.28
C ALA A 87 13.11 -24.42 5.51
N LYS A 88 13.75 -24.78 6.62
CA LYS A 88 13.62 -24.11 7.93
C LYS A 88 14.71 -23.07 8.27
N GLY A 89 15.60 -22.77 7.33
CA GLY A 89 16.59 -21.70 7.49
C GLY A 89 17.89 -22.13 8.17
N TRP A 90 18.82 -21.17 8.28
CA TRP A 90 20.19 -21.38 8.76
C TRP A 90 20.29 -21.95 10.17
N ALA A 91 19.42 -21.49 11.07
CA ALA A 91 19.35 -21.96 12.46
C ALA A 91 19.26 -23.49 12.56
N LEU A 92 18.63 -24.12 11.56
CA LEU A 92 18.39 -25.56 11.49
C LEU A 92 19.13 -26.23 10.33
N ASN A 93 20.20 -25.61 9.81
CA ASN A 93 21.04 -26.10 8.71
C ASN A 93 20.26 -26.33 7.39
N GLN A 94 19.23 -25.53 7.15
CA GLN A 94 18.38 -25.58 5.94
C GLN A 94 18.34 -24.21 5.25
N TYR A 95 19.51 -23.57 5.12
CA TYR A 95 19.64 -22.23 4.55
C TYR A 95 19.32 -22.20 3.05
N GLU A 96 19.86 -23.15 2.29
CA GLU A 96 19.85 -23.11 0.82
C GLU A 96 18.44 -22.96 0.24
N GLY A 97 17.45 -23.71 0.75
CA GLY A 97 16.08 -23.61 0.25
C GLY A 97 15.45 -22.23 0.45
N ARG A 98 15.68 -21.59 1.61
CA ARG A 98 15.18 -20.21 1.85
C ARG A 98 15.93 -19.18 1.02
N TRP A 99 17.23 -19.39 0.83
CA TRP A 99 18.03 -18.55 -0.05
C TRP A 99 17.53 -18.62 -1.50
N LYS A 100 17.26 -19.81 -2.04
CA LYS A 100 16.72 -19.99 -3.39
C LYS A 100 15.35 -19.34 -3.55
N SER A 101 14.47 -19.50 -2.56
CA SER A 101 13.17 -18.82 -2.51
C SER A 101 13.32 -17.30 -2.59
N ALA A 102 14.14 -16.71 -1.72
CA ALA A 102 14.40 -15.27 -1.70
C ALA A 102 15.07 -14.76 -2.99
N LEU A 103 16.00 -15.53 -3.56
CA LEU A 103 16.67 -15.21 -4.81
C LEU A 103 15.71 -15.23 -6.01
N SER A 104 14.80 -16.19 -6.06
CA SER A 104 13.72 -16.23 -7.05
C SER A 104 12.87 -14.96 -6.95
N ASN A 105 12.36 -14.64 -5.76
CA ASN A 105 11.58 -13.44 -5.51
C ASN A 105 12.33 -12.15 -5.88
N TYR A 106 13.63 -12.05 -5.57
CA TYR A 106 14.47 -10.94 -6.01
C TYR A 106 14.52 -10.83 -7.54
N ARG A 107 14.83 -11.93 -8.24
CA ARG A 107 14.94 -11.91 -9.70
C ARG A 107 13.60 -11.61 -10.37
N THR A 108 12.49 -12.16 -9.87
CA THR A 108 11.12 -11.81 -10.33
C THR A 108 10.84 -10.32 -10.11
N THR A 109 11.15 -9.81 -8.92
CA THR A 109 10.95 -8.40 -8.57
C THR A 109 11.73 -7.47 -9.50
N ARG A 110 13.02 -7.75 -9.71
CA ARG A 110 13.88 -6.98 -10.61
C ARG A 110 13.47 -7.10 -12.08
N ARG A 111 13.00 -8.27 -12.53
CA ARG A 111 12.43 -8.47 -13.88
C ARG A 111 11.28 -7.51 -14.16
N HIS A 112 10.50 -7.16 -13.13
CA HIS A 112 9.39 -6.21 -13.23
C HIS A 112 9.76 -4.78 -12.81
N GLY A 113 11.05 -4.48 -12.61
CA GLY A 113 11.56 -3.15 -12.33
C GLY A 113 11.44 -2.69 -10.86
N GLY A 114 10.77 -3.46 -10.01
CA GLY A 114 10.57 -3.13 -8.60
C GLY A 114 11.83 -3.34 -7.76
N LYS A 115 11.96 -2.63 -6.63
CA LYS A 115 13.01 -2.87 -5.64
C LYS A 115 12.66 -4.06 -4.75
N PHE A 116 13.68 -4.74 -4.23
CA PHE A 116 13.51 -5.92 -3.40
C PHE A 116 14.09 -5.67 -2.01
N ILE A 117 13.30 -5.94 -0.97
CA ILE A 117 13.71 -5.87 0.42
C ILE A 117 13.95 -7.30 0.89
N LEU A 118 15.22 -7.66 1.06
CA LEU A 118 15.60 -8.97 1.60
C LEU A 118 15.42 -8.98 3.11
N LEU A 119 14.57 -9.88 3.58
CA LEU A 119 14.25 -10.05 4.98
C LEU A 119 15.10 -11.18 5.60
N ILE A 120 16.25 -10.83 6.19
CA ILE A 120 17.29 -11.84 6.52
C ILE A 120 16.97 -12.71 7.74
N HIS A 121 16.05 -12.30 8.62
CA HIS A 121 15.63 -13.16 9.74
C HIS A 121 14.86 -14.40 9.26
N ASP A 122 14.19 -14.32 8.11
CA ASP A 122 13.55 -15.48 7.49
C ASP A 122 14.61 -16.46 7.00
N LEU A 123 15.70 -15.99 6.39
CA LEU A 123 16.83 -16.85 6.03
C LEU A 123 17.48 -17.51 7.26
N TRP A 124 17.45 -16.83 8.41
CA TRP A 124 17.86 -17.42 9.68
C TRP A 124 16.92 -18.55 10.12
N GLY A 125 15.61 -18.37 9.95
CA GLY A 125 14.59 -19.35 10.31
C GLY A 125 13.58 -18.86 11.35
N ALA A 126 13.64 -17.58 11.76
CA ALA A 126 12.77 -16.99 12.77
C ALA A 126 11.55 -16.33 12.14
N ASP A 127 10.70 -17.12 11.49
CA ASP A 127 9.56 -16.64 10.68
C ASP A 127 8.19 -16.81 11.36
N GLY A 128 8.20 -17.07 12.67
CA GLY A 128 7.00 -17.31 13.46
C GLY A 128 6.54 -18.77 13.49
N THR A 129 7.18 -19.66 12.73
CA THR A 129 6.86 -21.11 12.71
C THR A 129 7.83 -21.96 13.53
N GLN A 130 8.87 -21.35 14.11
CA GLN A 130 9.87 -22.07 14.89
C GLN A 130 9.31 -22.65 16.20
N GLY A 131 9.77 -23.84 16.57
CA GLY A 131 9.38 -24.52 17.80
C GLY A 131 10.11 -24.01 19.06
N ALA A 132 9.73 -24.57 20.21
CA ALA A 132 10.38 -24.27 21.48
C ALA A 132 11.88 -24.61 21.45
N GLY A 133 12.69 -23.76 22.08
CA GLY A 133 14.15 -23.93 22.11
C GLY A 133 14.86 -23.55 20.80
N PHE A 134 14.17 -22.87 19.88
CA PHE A 134 14.80 -22.35 18.66
C PHE A 134 15.99 -21.42 19.00
N PRO A 135 17.15 -21.61 18.32
CA PRO A 135 18.32 -20.82 18.63
C PRO A 135 18.21 -19.41 18.04
N TYR A 136 18.31 -18.40 18.90
CA TYR A 136 18.39 -17.01 18.50
C TYR A 136 19.84 -16.53 18.40
N PRO A 137 20.13 -15.58 17.51
CA PRO A 137 21.45 -14.97 17.42
C PRO A 137 21.88 -14.36 18.76
N GLY A 138 23.08 -14.71 19.24
CA GLY A 138 23.61 -14.21 20.51
C GLY A 138 23.29 -15.10 21.71
N ASP A 139 22.56 -16.20 21.54
CA ASP A 139 22.30 -17.15 22.62
C ASP A 139 23.59 -17.59 23.31
N LYS A 140 23.53 -17.67 24.64
CA LYS A 140 24.69 -17.98 25.50
C LYS A 140 25.87 -17.01 25.31
N GLY A 141 25.59 -15.79 24.83
CA GLY A 141 26.60 -14.76 24.56
C GLY A 141 27.40 -14.97 23.28
N SER A 142 27.06 -15.98 22.46
CA SER A 142 27.83 -16.34 21.26
C SER A 142 27.22 -15.79 19.98
N TRP A 143 28.02 -15.01 19.25
CA TRP A 143 27.65 -14.44 17.95
C TRP A 143 28.24 -15.21 16.76
N LYS A 144 28.96 -16.32 17.02
CA LYS A 144 29.71 -17.05 15.98
C LYS A 144 28.80 -17.53 14.85
N LYS A 145 27.68 -18.18 15.17
CA LYS A 145 26.75 -18.72 14.16
C LYS A 145 26.07 -17.62 13.36
N TRP A 146 25.75 -16.49 13.99
CA TRP A 146 25.19 -15.31 13.32
C TRP A 146 26.19 -14.66 12.36
N ASN A 147 27.46 -14.53 12.78
CA ASN A 147 28.50 -13.99 11.90
C ASN A 147 28.72 -14.89 10.67
N GLN A 148 28.80 -16.21 10.87
CA GLN A 148 28.90 -17.17 9.76
C GLN A 148 27.70 -17.11 8.81
N PHE A 149 26.49 -17.01 9.37
CA PHE A 149 25.27 -16.79 8.59
C PHE A 149 25.37 -15.55 7.70
N LEU A 150 25.75 -14.42 8.27
CA LEU A 150 25.92 -13.19 7.51
C LEU A 150 27.03 -13.32 6.45
N ASP A 151 28.07 -14.14 6.69
CA ASP A 151 29.18 -14.29 5.73
C ASP A 151 28.66 -15.03 4.51
N GLN A 152 27.89 -16.09 4.74
CA GLN A 152 27.18 -16.81 3.70
C GLN A 152 26.24 -15.89 2.91
N VAL A 153 25.35 -15.15 3.60
CA VAL A 153 24.39 -14.25 2.92
C VAL A 153 25.10 -13.23 2.03
N PHE A 154 26.19 -12.61 2.50
CA PHE A 154 26.92 -11.63 1.69
C PHE A 154 27.69 -12.27 0.53
N GLU A 155 28.24 -13.47 0.74
CA GLU A 155 28.85 -14.26 -0.33
C GLU A 155 27.84 -14.58 -1.42
N ASP A 156 26.70 -15.13 -1.04
CA ASP A 156 25.63 -15.50 -1.96
C ASP A 156 25.03 -14.29 -2.71
N ILE A 157 24.85 -13.16 -2.03
CA ILE A 157 24.44 -11.89 -2.68
C ILE A 157 25.43 -11.51 -3.78
N ARG A 158 26.73 -11.60 -3.50
CA ARG A 158 27.81 -11.25 -4.43
C ARG A 158 27.87 -12.24 -5.59
N GLU A 159 27.87 -13.54 -5.32
CA GLU A 159 27.93 -14.59 -6.33
C GLU A 159 26.73 -14.56 -7.29
N ASN A 160 25.56 -14.15 -6.80
CA ASN A 160 24.33 -14.08 -7.59
C ASN A 160 24.04 -12.70 -8.18
N ASN A 161 24.94 -11.72 -8.03
CA ASN A 161 24.74 -10.33 -8.45
C ASN A 161 23.43 -9.72 -7.92
N MET A 162 23.08 -10.04 -6.68
CA MET A 162 21.85 -9.60 -6.00
C MET A 162 22.01 -8.20 -5.38
N ILE A 163 22.60 -7.25 -6.10
CA ILE A 163 22.86 -5.89 -5.59
C ILE A 163 21.90 -4.84 -6.18
N PRO A 164 21.62 -4.82 -7.50
CA PRO A 164 20.76 -3.79 -8.06
C PRO A 164 19.35 -3.78 -7.47
N GLY A 165 18.97 -2.67 -6.84
CA GLY A 165 17.64 -2.50 -6.25
C GLY A 165 17.40 -3.35 -5.00
N LEU A 166 18.45 -3.86 -4.35
CA LEU A 166 18.38 -4.56 -3.07
C LEU A 166 18.38 -3.56 -1.90
N GLU A 167 17.45 -3.76 -0.97
CA GLU A 167 17.44 -3.22 0.38
C GLU A 167 17.49 -4.40 1.38
N ILE A 168 18.12 -4.23 2.55
CA ILE A 168 18.23 -5.29 3.57
C ILE A 168 17.44 -4.89 4.80
N ASP A 169 16.46 -5.71 5.17
CA ASP A 169 15.70 -5.61 6.40
C ASP A 169 16.20 -6.67 7.39
N ILE A 170 16.67 -6.22 8.56
CA ILE A 170 17.43 -7.05 9.51
C ILE A 170 16.52 -8.05 10.22
N TRP A 171 15.32 -7.62 10.64
CA TRP A 171 14.44 -8.43 11.47
C TRP A 171 12.99 -7.94 11.41
N ASN A 172 12.04 -8.88 11.42
CA ASN A 172 10.61 -8.57 11.50
C ASN A 172 10.13 -8.58 12.95
N GLU A 173 9.39 -7.53 13.35
CA GLU A 173 8.64 -7.45 14.61
C GLU A 173 9.38 -8.01 15.83
N PRO A 174 10.59 -7.49 16.15
CA PRO A 174 11.40 -7.97 17.28
C PRO A 174 10.77 -7.70 18.65
N ASP A 175 9.71 -6.90 18.69
CA ASP A 175 8.87 -6.61 19.85
C ASP A 175 7.81 -7.70 20.10
N LEU A 176 7.56 -8.58 19.12
CA LEU A 176 6.68 -9.73 19.26
C LEU A 176 7.47 -11.00 19.56
N GLY A 177 7.12 -11.69 20.66
CA GLY A 177 7.72 -12.96 21.06
C GLY A 177 7.63 -14.06 19.99
N LEU A 178 6.70 -13.91 19.03
CA LEU A 178 6.56 -14.78 17.87
C LEU A 178 7.80 -14.74 16.96
N PHE A 179 8.44 -13.59 16.77
CA PHE A 179 9.62 -13.44 15.90
C PHE A 179 10.92 -13.27 16.67
N TRP A 180 10.85 -12.86 17.94
CA TRP A 180 12.01 -12.70 18.80
C TRP A 180 11.71 -13.10 20.25
N ASN A 181 12.14 -14.30 20.65
CA ASN A 181 11.95 -14.81 22.00
C ASN A 181 13.25 -14.79 22.82
N ALA A 182 13.96 -13.66 22.80
CA ALA A 182 15.15 -13.40 23.60
C ALA A 182 15.09 -11.97 24.18
N PRO A 183 15.96 -11.59 25.15
CA PRO A 183 15.94 -10.25 25.72
C PRO A 183 16.10 -9.14 24.66
N GLN A 184 15.41 -8.01 24.85
CA GLN A 184 15.52 -6.86 23.92
C GLN A 184 16.95 -6.32 23.81
N THR A 185 17.75 -6.40 24.87
CA THR A 185 19.18 -6.05 24.83
C THR A 185 19.97 -6.93 23.87
N GLN A 186 19.59 -8.21 23.72
CA GLN A 186 20.18 -9.13 22.74
C GLN A 186 19.78 -8.73 21.31
N TYR A 187 18.52 -8.33 21.08
CA TYR A 187 18.08 -7.81 19.78
C TYR A 187 18.85 -6.54 19.39
N LEU A 188 18.98 -5.56 20.29
CA LEU A 188 19.73 -4.33 20.01
C LEU A 188 21.21 -4.61 19.69
N ASN A 189 21.81 -5.61 20.35
CA ASN A 189 23.15 -6.08 20.02
C ASN A 189 23.21 -6.76 18.64
N LEU A 190 22.23 -7.59 18.28
CA LEU A 190 22.10 -8.14 16.94
C LEU A 190 22.00 -7.03 15.90
N TRP A 191 21.12 -6.05 16.12
CA TRP A 191 20.89 -4.95 15.20
C TRP A 191 22.19 -4.20 14.94
N LYS A 192 22.86 -3.76 16.02
CA LYS A 192 24.12 -3.01 15.93
C LYS A 192 25.19 -3.78 15.17
N ARG A 193 25.42 -5.04 15.56
CA ARG A 193 26.43 -5.91 14.93
C ARG A 193 26.14 -6.13 13.45
N THR A 194 24.88 -6.40 13.11
CA THR A 194 24.45 -6.67 11.74
C THR A 194 24.59 -5.43 10.88
N TYR A 195 24.11 -4.28 11.37
CA TYR A 195 24.26 -3.00 10.69
C TYR A 195 25.73 -2.66 10.46
N GLU A 196 26.58 -2.75 11.48
CA GLU A 196 28.02 -2.52 11.36
C GLU A 196 28.64 -3.46 10.33
N ARG A 197 28.19 -4.71 10.21
CA ARG A 197 28.75 -5.69 9.27
C ARG A 197 28.26 -5.53 7.84
N ILE A 198 26.97 -5.23 7.63
CA ILE A 198 26.44 -4.81 6.33
C ILE A 198 27.23 -3.60 5.86
N ARG A 199 27.36 -2.60 6.75
CA ARG A 199 28.16 -1.42 6.47
C ARG A 199 29.60 -1.80 6.21
N LEU A 200 30.35 -2.50 7.05
CA LEU A 200 31.77 -2.83 6.79
C LEU A 200 32.02 -3.50 5.43
N ASN A 201 31.13 -4.41 5.02
CA ASN A 201 31.21 -5.02 3.69
C ASN A 201 30.93 -4.02 2.55
N TYR A 202 30.04 -3.03 2.78
CA TYR A 202 29.77 -1.91 1.86
C TYR A 202 30.69 -0.68 2.05
N LEU A 203 31.35 -0.51 3.19
CA LEU A 203 32.21 0.60 3.62
C LEU A 203 33.63 0.41 3.09
N LYS A 204 34.02 -0.84 2.75
CA LYS A 204 35.10 -1.09 1.78
C LYS A 204 34.89 -0.32 0.47
N TYR A 205 33.68 0.18 0.20
CA TYR A 205 33.34 1.05 -0.92
C TYR A 205 33.00 2.50 -0.58
N ILE A 206 32.41 2.86 0.58
CA ILE A 206 32.06 4.27 0.90
C ILE A 206 32.11 4.51 2.42
N ALA A 207 32.96 5.40 2.95
CA ALA A 207 33.24 5.53 4.40
C ALA A 207 32.32 6.50 5.21
N ARG A 208 31.73 6.04 6.35
CA ARG A 208 31.59 6.67 7.71
C ARG A 208 30.52 5.91 8.57
N THR A 209 30.72 5.74 9.88
CA THR A 209 29.87 4.88 10.77
C THR A 209 29.17 5.60 11.92
N ASN A 210 28.24 6.50 11.61
CA ASN A 210 27.16 6.83 12.54
C ASN A 210 26.00 5.84 12.29
N THR A 211 25.74 4.92 13.23
CA THR A 211 24.87 3.73 13.01
C THR A 211 23.38 4.07 13.06
N ILE A 212 22.88 4.70 12.01
CA ILE A 212 21.48 5.09 11.83
C ILE A 212 20.99 4.44 10.52
N PRO A 213 19.83 3.75 10.50
CA PRO A 213 19.35 3.11 9.28
C PRO A 213 19.16 4.13 8.14
N ASP A 214 19.29 3.66 6.90
CA ASP A 214 19.05 4.50 5.71
C ASP A 214 17.56 4.79 5.51
N ILE A 215 16.70 3.87 5.94
CA ILE A 215 15.25 3.91 5.85
C ILE A 215 14.69 3.51 7.22
N TYR A 216 13.74 4.29 7.74
CA TYR A 216 12.97 3.87 8.90
C TYR A 216 11.75 3.07 8.46
N SER A 217 11.48 1.95 9.13
CA SER A 217 10.33 1.11 8.82
C SER A 217 9.56 0.68 10.07
N TRP A 218 8.25 0.51 9.88
CA TRP A 218 7.32 -0.04 10.86
C TRP A 218 6.04 -0.50 10.14
N HIS A 219 5.17 -1.17 10.87
CA HIS A 219 3.94 -1.73 10.36
C HIS A 219 2.72 -0.88 10.72
N LEU A 220 1.74 -0.81 9.82
CA LEU A 220 0.40 -0.26 10.09
C LEU A 220 -0.64 -1.36 9.92
N LEU A 221 -0.60 -2.32 10.83
CA LEU A 221 -1.47 -3.49 10.90
C LEU A 221 -2.51 -3.37 12.02
N ASN A 222 -2.79 -2.14 12.47
CA ASN A 222 -3.86 -1.82 13.40
C ASN A 222 -4.77 -0.77 12.73
N PRO A 223 -6.07 -1.07 12.54
CA PRO A 223 -6.99 -0.17 11.85
C PRO A 223 -7.33 1.10 12.65
N GLU A 224 -6.85 1.25 13.88
CA GLU A 224 -6.97 2.49 14.66
C GLU A 224 -5.79 3.45 14.44
N ARG A 225 -4.79 3.05 13.64
CA ARG A 225 -3.56 3.79 13.40
C ARG A 225 -3.48 4.25 11.94
N ASN A 226 -2.65 5.25 11.67
CA ASN A 226 -2.44 5.78 10.31
C ASN A 226 -1.03 6.37 10.13
N VAL A 227 -0.67 6.72 8.89
CA VAL A 227 0.68 7.21 8.54
C VAL A 227 0.98 8.55 9.20
N ARG A 228 0.03 9.50 9.18
CA ARG A 228 0.20 10.83 9.77
C ARG A 228 0.59 10.75 11.24
N GLU A 229 -0.28 10.13 12.05
CA GLU A 229 -0.11 10.11 13.50
C GLU A 229 1.16 9.33 13.92
N SER A 230 1.43 8.20 13.26
CA SER A 230 2.60 7.38 13.57
C SER A 230 3.90 8.09 13.18
N LYS A 231 3.89 8.81 12.05
CA LYS A 231 5.01 9.66 11.64
C LYS A 231 5.24 10.82 12.61
N GLU A 232 4.20 11.51 13.08
CA GLU A 232 4.31 12.60 14.05
C GLU A 232 4.90 12.13 15.39
N GLN A 233 4.43 10.97 15.88
CA GLN A 233 4.97 10.33 17.09
C GLN A 233 6.44 9.96 16.88
N PHE A 234 6.78 9.33 15.75
CA PHE A 234 8.13 8.95 15.44
C PHE A 234 9.06 10.17 15.28
N GLN A 235 8.63 11.23 14.61
CA GLN A 235 9.37 12.49 14.51
C GLN A 235 9.64 13.13 15.88
N SER A 236 8.70 13.01 16.82
CA SER A 236 8.89 13.47 18.20
C SER A 236 10.00 12.68 18.91
N LEU A 237 10.06 11.36 18.68
CA LEU A 237 11.14 10.50 19.16
C LEU A 237 12.48 10.84 18.49
N LEU A 238 12.52 11.06 17.17
CA LEU A 238 13.73 11.46 16.46
C LEU A 238 14.30 12.77 17.03
N LYS A 239 13.45 13.78 17.26
CA LYS A 239 13.84 15.07 17.87
C LYS A 239 14.40 14.86 19.29
N LYS A 240 13.70 14.10 20.13
CA LYS A 240 14.13 13.79 21.50
C LYS A 240 15.49 13.09 21.53
N CYS A 241 15.72 12.17 20.59
CA CYS A 241 16.94 11.38 20.47
C CYS A 241 18.03 12.04 19.60
N LYS A 242 17.77 13.23 19.04
CA LYS A 242 18.66 13.95 18.10
C LYS A 242 19.07 13.11 16.89
N LEU A 243 18.13 12.34 16.37
CA LEU A 243 18.29 11.52 15.17
C LEU A 243 17.82 12.27 13.92
N PRO A 244 18.44 12.03 12.75
CA PRO A 244 18.05 12.68 11.50
C PRO A 244 16.73 12.11 10.98
N GLU A 245 16.05 12.87 10.14
CA GLU A 245 14.98 12.31 9.31
C GLU A 245 15.56 11.42 8.21
N ARG A 246 14.81 10.38 7.85
CA ARG A 246 15.11 9.44 6.76
C ARG A 246 13.83 9.12 6.00
N PRO A 247 13.93 8.59 4.76
CA PRO A 247 12.80 7.97 4.09
C PRO A 247 12.10 6.96 5.01
N ILE A 248 10.77 6.92 4.92
CA ILE A 248 9.91 6.03 5.67
C ILE A 248 9.41 4.93 4.73
N ASN A 249 9.39 3.70 5.22
CA ASN A 249 8.76 2.57 4.57
C ASN A 249 7.81 1.87 5.54
N ILE A 250 6.50 2.00 5.29
CA ILE A 250 5.47 1.21 5.96
C ILE A 250 5.47 -0.18 5.31
N ASN A 251 6.39 -1.02 5.75
CA ASN A 251 6.75 -2.26 5.06
C ASN A 251 5.74 -3.40 5.23
N GLU A 252 4.66 -3.16 5.99
CA GLU A 252 3.39 -3.89 5.98
C GLU A 252 2.24 -2.92 6.37
N TYR A 253 1.21 -2.80 5.52
CA TYR A 253 -0.03 -2.08 5.83
C TYR A 253 -1.27 -2.89 5.42
N ALA A 254 -2.45 -2.44 5.89
CA ALA A 254 -3.75 -3.10 5.71
C ALA A 254 -3.90 -4.36 6.57
N TRP A 255 -4.55 -4.19 7.72
CA TRP A 255 -4.97 -5.26 8.60
C TRP A 255 -5.90 -6.25 7.90
N VAL A 256 -5.87 -7.53 8.28
CA VAL A 256 -6.74 -8.56 7.66
C VAL A 256 -8.22 -8.40 8.01
N GLY A 257 -8.51 -7.91 9.21
CA GLY A 257 -9.87 -7.69 9.68
C GLY A 257 -10.42 -6.31 9.31
N ASN A 258 -11.71 -6.11 9.58
CA ASN A 258 -12.42 -4.84 9.36
C ASN A 258 -12.36 -4.34 7.91
N ASP A 259 -12.22 -5.26 6.95
CA ASP A 259 -12.21 -5.00 5.52
C ASP A 259 -11.13 -4.00 5.02
N GLU A 260 -10.01 -3.85 5.74
CA GLU A 260 -8.90 -2.97 5.29
C GLU A 260 -8.16 -3.52 4.04
N GLN A 261 -8.31 -4.81 3.75
CA GLN A 261 -7.84 -5.50 2.54
C GLN A 261 -8.91 -5.39 1.43
N SER A 262 -9.20 -4.16 1.00
CA SER A 262 -10.30 -3.84 0.09
C SER A 262 -10.01 -2.60 -0.75
N PRO A 263 -10.81 -2.30 -1.80
CA PRO A 263 -10.65 -1.06 -2.56
C PRO A 263 -10.64 0.21 -1.68
N ALA A 264 -11.52 0.28 -0.68
CA ALA A 264 -11.57 1.40 0.26
C ALA A 264 -10.30 1.52 1.10
N GLY A 265 -9.80 0.38 1.61
CA GLY A 265 -8.53 0.31 2.32
C GLY A 265 -7.34 0.74 1.45
N ALA A 266 -7.25 0.25 0.20
CA ALA A 266 -6.20 0.68 -0.73
C ALA A 266 -6.19 2.18 -0.94
N VAL A 267 -7.34 2.82 -1.19
CA VAL A 267 -7.39 4.27 -1.37
C VAL A 267 -6.99 5.02 -0.10
N PHE A 268 -7.38 4.52 1.08
CA PHE A 268 -6.95 5.08 2.36
C PHE A 268 -5.41 5.09 2.48
N TYR A 269 -4.75 3.94 2.29
CA TYR A 269 -3.30 3.84 2.38
C TYR A 269 -2.58 4.59 1.26
N ILE A 270 -3.05 4.52 0.00
CA ILE A 270 -2.49 5.29 -1.12
C ILE A 270 -2.49 6.79 -0.77
N SER A 271 -3.60 7.32 -0.27
CA SER A 271 -3.75 8.74 0.07
C SER A 271 -2.73 9.17 1.14
N GLN A 272 -2.62 8.38 2.20
CA GLN A 272 -1.72 8.62 3.32
C GLN A 272 -0.23 8.52 2.90
N LEU A 273 0.14 7.45 2.21
CA LEU A 273 1.51 7.19 1.76
C LEU A 273 2.00 8.27 0.79
N GLU A 274 1.17 8.66 -0.17
CA GLU A 274 1.50 9.73 -1.12
C GLU A 274 1.58 11.11 -0.46
N ARG A 275 0.63 11.45 0.43
CA ARG A 275 0.65 12.73 1.17
C ARG A 275 1.90 12.88 2.02
N HIS A 276 2.36 11.79 2.64
CA HIS A 276 3.49 11.81 3.57
C HIS A 276 4.84 11.43 2.95
N ASN A 277 4.88 11.17 1.64
CA ASN A 277 6.06 10.69 0.91
C ASN A 277 6.69 9.46 1.57
N ALA A 278 5.86 8.51 1.97
CA ALA A 278 6.26 7.25 2.58
C ALA A 278 6.04 6.10 1.59
N HIS A 279 7.03 5.21 1.45
CA HIS A 279 6.81 3.94 0.76
C HIS A 279 5.91 3.05 1.61
N GLY A 280 5.15 2.18 0.95
CA GLY A 280 4.33 1.18 1.62
C GLY A 280 4.35 -0.14 0.88
N LEU A 281 4.24 -1.23 1.63
CA LEU A 281 3.98 -2.56 1.11
C LEU A 281 2.69 -3.11 1.71
N HIS A 282 1.77 -3.52 0.84
CA HIS A 282 0.55 -4.20 1.21
C HIS A 282 0.88 -5.50 1.95
N ALA A 283 0.30 -5.69 3.13
CA ALA A 283 0.52 -6.87 3.96
C ALA A 283 -0.04 -8.13 3.29
N ASN A 284 0.62 -9.26 3.54
CA ASN A 284 0.16 -10.56 3.09
C ASN A 284 -0.16 -11.42 4.30
N TRP A 285 -1.43 -11.78 4.42
CA TRP A 285 -1.95 -12.60 5.51
C TRP A 285 -2.16 -14.06 5.09
N GLY A 286 -1.65 -14.45 3.92
CA GLY A 286 -1.55 -15.83 3.51
C GLY A 286 -0.55 -16.62 4.37
N SER A 287 -0.65 -17.94 4.32
CA SER A 287 0.31 -18.85 4.95
C SER A 287 0.71 -19.93 3.96
N ASN A 288 1.87 -20.56 4.17
CA ASN A 288 2.42 -21.60 3.29
C ASN A 288 2.33 -21.14 1.81
N GLY A 289 1.76 -21.95 0.92
CA GLY A 289 1.61 -21.60 -0.51
C GLY A 289 0.88 -20.26 -0.74
N GLY A 290 -0.09 -19.90 0.10
CA GLY A 290 -0.80 -18.62 -0.03
C GLY A 290 0.06 -17.40 0.31
N LEU A 291 1.11 -17.57 1.15
CA LEU A 291 2.10 -16.52 1.38
C LEU A 291 2.89 -16.26 0.09
N HIS A 292 3.20 -17.31 -0.67
CA HIS A 292 4.06 -17.26 -1.87
C HIS A 292 3.28 -17.10 -3.18
N ASP A 293 2.08 -16.54 -3.17
CA ASP A 293 1.31 -16.36 -4.42
C ASP A 293 0.31 -15.20 -4.33
N LEU A 294 -0.45 -14.97 -5.40
CA LEU A 294 -1.61 -14.08 -5.46
C LEU A 294 -1.31 -12.58 -5.31
N MET A 295 -0.03 -12.18 -5.37
CA MET A 295 0.42 -10.80 -5.14
C MET A 295 -0.14 -10.24 -3.81
N ALA A 296 -0.11 -11.04 -2.75
CA ALA A 296 -0.73 -10.70 -1.46
C ALA A 296 -2.24 -10.46 -1.56
N ASN A 297 -2.96 -11.37 -2.22
CA ASN A 297 -4.42 -11.33 -2.42
C ASN A 297 -4.97 -10.14 -3.21
N VAL A 298 -4.14 -9.34 -3.89
CA VAL A 298 -4.68 -8.42 -4.92
C VAL A 298 -5.07 -9.19 -6.20
N LEU A 299 -4.59 -10.44 -6.35
CA LEU A 299 -5.09 -11.40 -7.32
C LEU A 299 -5.76 -12.58 -6.62
N VAL A 300 -6.56 -13.31 -7.39
CA VAL A 300 -7.05 -14.65 -7.04
C VAL A 300 -6.72 -15.61 -8.17
N SER A 301 -6.60 -16.90 -7.85
CA SER A 301 -6.32 -17.94 -8.84
C SER A 301 -7.45 -18.98 -8.88
N GLY A 302 -7.83 -19.42 -10.08
CA GLY A 302 -8.74 -20.54 -10.29
C GLY A 302 -8.32 -21.34 -11.51
N ASN A 303 -8.20 -22.67 -11.40
CA ASN A 303 -7.74 -23.55 -12.48
C ASN A 303 -6.36 -23.17 -13.09
N GLY A 304 -5.49 -22.54 -12.30
CA GLY A 304 -4.18 -22.05 -12.75
C GLY A 304 -4.20 -20.67 -13.40
N ASP A 305 -5.37 -20.06 -13.59
CA ASP A 305 -5.49 -18.71 -14.14
C ASP A 305 -5.66 -17.66 -13.04
N TYR A 306 -4.92 -16.55 -13.17
CA TYR A 306 -5.02 -15.40 -12.28
C TYR A 306 -6.08 -14.40 -12.75
N SER A 307 -6.91 -13.93 -11.82
CA SER A 307 -7.90 -12.87 -12.00
C SER A 307 -7.70 -11.75 -10.97
N PRO A 308 -7.92 -10.47 -11.34
CA PRO A 308 -7.75 -9.36 -10.42
C PRO A 308 -8.89 -9.28 -9.42
N THR A 309 -8.59 -8.84 -8.19
CA THR A 309 -9.59 -8.44 -7.20
C THR A 309 -9.95 -6.98 -7.38
N GLY A 310 -10.94 -6.50 -6.61
CA GLY A 310 -11.30 -5.08 -6.59
C GLY A 310 -10.13 -4.18 -6.25
N GLU A 311 -9.27 -4.62 -5.33
CA GLU A 311 -8.13 -3.83 -4.87
C GLU A 311 -7.07 -3.66 -5.96
N TRP A 312 -6.81 -4.71 -6.77
CA TRP A 312 -5.92 -4.59 -7.92
C TRP A 312 -6.41 -3.55 -8.93
N HIS A 313 -7.72 -3.43 -9.14
CA HIS A 313 -8.26 -2.39 -10.04
C HIS A 313 -8.01 -0.98 -9.49
N VAL A 314 -7.97 -0.79 -8.17
CA VAL A 314 -7.56 0.48 -7.56
C VAL A 314 -6.09 0.77 -7.85
N TYR A 315 -5.16 -0.17 -7.62
CA TYR A 315 -3.74 0.04 -7.97
C TYR A 315 -3.52 0.25 -9.47
N SER A 316 -4.28 -0.47 -10.30
CA SER A 316 -4.24 -0.32 -11.76
C SER A 316 -4.68 1.08 -12.18
N TYR A 317 -5.79 1.58 -11.63
CA TYR A 317 -6.25 2.95 -11.84
C TYR A 317 -5.23 3.99 -11.36
N TYR A 318 -4.75 3.78 -10.13
CA TYR A 318 -3.75 4.63 -9.49
C TYR A 318 -2.49 4.74 -10.38
N SER A 319 -2.00 3.63 -10.90
CA SER A 319 -0.83 3.61 -11.76
C SER A 319 -1.11 4.19 -13.15
N LYS A 320 -2.20 3.82 -13.82
CA LYS A 320 -2.44 4.09 -15.25
C LYS A 320 -3.11 5.43 -15.53
N GLU A 321 -4.04 5.84 -14.68
CA GLU A 321 -4.89 7.01 -14.93
C GLU A 321 -4.39 8.25 -14.19
N MET A 322 -3.83 8.09 -12.97
CA MET A 322 -3.42 9.21 -12.13
C MET A 322 -2.01 9.72 -12.49
N LYS A 323 -1.96 10.61 -13.49
CA LYS A 323 -0.72 11.12 -14.10
C LYS A 323 -0.54 12.62 -13.88
N GLY A 324 0.64 13.13 -14.24
CA GLY A 324 0.98 14.55 -14.13
C GLY A 324 1.62 14.85 -12.78
N GLN A 325 1.01 15.78 -12.04
CA GLN A 325 1.41 16.18 -10.70
C GLN A 325 0.39 15.70 -9.68
N ARG A 326 0.87 15.24 -8.53
CA ARG A 326 0.06 15.15 -7.32
C ARG A 326 -0.30 16.56 -6.88
N VAL A 327 -1.43 16.69 -6.23
CA VAL A 327 -1.83 17.93 -5.56
C VAL A 327 -1.97 17.70 -4.07
N ALA A 328 -1.93 18.77 -3.27
CA ALA A 328 -2.17 18.67 -1.85
C ALA A 328 -3.61 18.20 -1.59
N THR A 329 -3.77 17.39 -0.54
CA THR A 329 -5.07 16.93 -0.06
C THR A 329 -5.14 16.94 1.46
N SER A 330 -6.33 17.18 2.01
CA SER A 330 -6.64 16.98 3.41
C SER A 330 -7.72 15.90 3.56
N PRO A 331 -7.62 14.99 4.54
CA PRO A 331 -8.72 14.10 4.86
C PRO A 331 -9.88 14.87 5.51
N SER A 332 -10.97 14.17 5.81
CA SER A 332 -11.97 14.67 6.78
C SER A 332 -11.37 14.89 8.16
N ASP A 333 -12.02 15.72 8.99
CA ASP A 333 -11.55 16.05 10.35
C ASP A 333 -11.38 14.81 11.26
N ASP A 334 -12.20 13.77 11.05
CA ASP A 334 -12.11 12.48 11.75
C ASP A 334 -11.13 11.49 11.11
N GLU A 335 -10.52 11.87 9.97
CA GLU A 335 -9.58 11.07 9.16
C GLU A 335 -10.12 9.76 8.61
N LEU A 336 -11.44 9.64 8.56
CA LEU A 336 -12.13 8.45 8.07
C LEU A 336 -12.58 8.59 6.61
N PHE A 337 -12.47 9.77 6.00
CA PHE A 337 -12.64 9.97 4.56
C PHE A 337 -11.37 10.54 3.96
N GLU A 338 -10.75 9.75 3.08
CA GLU A 338 -9.45 10.01 2.49
C GLU A 338 -9.55 10.28 1.00
N VAL A 339 -8.69 11.16 0.51
CA VAL A 339 -8.59 11.49 -0.91
C VAL A 339 -7.15 11.64 -1.39
N TYR A 340 -6.92 11.13 -2.60
CA TYR A 340 -5.69 11.29 -3.36
C TYR A 340 -6.04 11.85 -4.73
N ALA A 341 -5.26 12.82 -5.22
CA ALA A 341 -5.58 13.48 -6.48
C ALA A 341 -4.33 13.82 -7.29
N THR A 342 -4.51 13.75 -8.61
CA THR A 342 -3.51 14.19 -9.58
C THR A 342 -4.14 15.09 -10.63
N ARG A 343 -3.34 15.98 -11.20
CA ARG A 343 -3.70 16.76 -12.38
C ARG A 343 -2.52 16.94 -13.33
N GLY A 344 -2.83 17.23 -14.57
CA GLY A 344 -1.93 17.85 -15.54
C GLY A 344 -2.26 19.34 -15.74
N GLY A 345 -2.08 19.82 -16.97
CA GLY A 345 -2.24 21.23 -17.32
C GLY A 345 -3.67 21.69 -17.66
N GLY A 346 -4.66 20.80 -17.67
CA GLY A 346 -6.04 21.16 -18.05
C GLY A 346 -7.11 20.29 -17.39
N ALA A 347 -8.36 20.71 -17.46
CA ALA A 347 -9.46 20.09 -16.72
C ALA A 347 -9.57 18.57 -16.90
N GLY A 348 -9.51 18.06 -18.14
CA GLY A 348 -9.62 16.63 -18.44
C GLY A 348 -8.54 15.72 -17.81
N SER A 349 -7.49 16.32 -17.25
CA SER A 349 -6.39 15.59 -16.60
C SER A 349 -6.56 15.38 -15.10
N VAL A 350 -7.61 15.95 -14.48
CA VAL A 350 -7.87 15.72 -13.05
C VAL A 350 -8.43 14.32 -12.84
N LYS A 351 -7.85 13.63 -11.84
CA LYS A 351 -8.28 12.33 -11.35
C LYS A 351 -8.21 12.38 -9.82
N VAL A 352 -9.29 11.95 -9.16
CA VAL A 352 -9.37 11.90 -7.69
C VAL A 352 -9.80 10.49 -7.31
N LEU A 353 -9.03 9.82 -6.46
CA LEU A 353 -9.47 8.66 -5.70
C LEU A 353 -10.02 9.13 -4.35
N ALA A 354 -11.12 8.54 -3.92
CA ALA A 354 -11.73 8.82 -2.63
C ALA A 354 -12.29 7.54 -2.01
N ALA A 355 -12.12 7.38 -0.69
CA ALA A 355 -12.74 6.30 0.04
C ALA A 355 -13.05 6.69 1.47
N ILE A 356 -14.16 6.14 1.96
CA ILE A 356 -14.49 6.11 3.38
C ILE A 356 -13.79 4.88 3.94
N ARG A 357 -12.94 5.07 4.94
CA ARG A 357 -12.20 3.98 5.58
C ARG A 357 -13.19 2.94 6.12
N PRO A 358 -12.98 1.64 5.91
CA PRO A 358 -13.93 0.60 6.32
C PRO A 358 -14.41 0.68 7.78
N VAL A 359 -13.50 0.95 8.73
CA VAL A 359 -13.83 1.09 10.16
C VAL A 359 -14.78 2.24 10.49
N ALA A 360 -14.98 3.19 9.57
CA ALA A 360 -15.96 4.26 9.74
C ALA A 360 -17.41 3.75 9.65
N GLY A 361 -17.60 2.56 9.08
CA GLY A 361 -18.91 2.03 8.71
C GLY A 361 -19.55 2.80 7.56
N LYS A 362 -20.86 2.63 7.39
CA LYS A 362 -21.62 3.32 6.34
C LYS A 362 -21.87 4.76 6.77
N LYS A 363 -21.02 5.67 6.28
CA LYS A 363 -21.11 7.10 6.53
C LYS A 363 -21.22 7.88 5.23
N THR A 364 -21.41 9.18 5.40
CA THR A 364 -21.58 10.15 4.35
C THR A 364 -20.62 11.30 4.66
N TYR A 365 -19.80 11.68 3.68
CA TYR A 365 -18.84 12.76 3.81
C TYR A 365 -19.00 13.75 2.66
N ASP A 366 -18.54 14.97 2.87
CA ASP A 366 -18.41 15.96 1.81
C ASP A 366 -17.00 15.90 1.20
N LEU A 367 -16.93 16.19 -0.10
CA LEU A 367 -15.71 16.34 -0.86
C LEU A 367 -15.70 17.73 -1.49
N SER A 368 -14.74 18.54 -1.06
CA SER A 368 -14.42 19.81 -1.70
C SER A 368 -13.25 19.64 -2.65
N ILE A 369 -13.40 20.14 -3.88
CA ILE A 369 -12.30 20.26 -4.84
C ILE A 369 -12.16 21.73 -5.15
N SER A 370 -11.06 22.35 -4.72
CA SER A 370 -10.76 23.78 -4.84
C SER A 370 -9.62 24.03 -5.82
N GLY A 371 -9.38 25.30 -6.16
CA GLY A 371 -8.30 25.71 -7.06
C GLY A 371 -8.60 25.44 -8.54
N LEU A 372 -9.87 25.45 -8.96
CA LEU A 372 -10.26 25.15 -10.34
C LEU A 372 -9.70 26.16 -11.36
N SER A 373 -9.36 27.37 -10.93
CA SER A 373 -8.74 28.41 -11.73
C SER A 373 -7.41 27.93 -12.35
N ALA A 374 -6.70 27.03 -11.68
CA ALA A 374 -5.49 26.38 -12.20
C ALA A 374 -5.75 25.54 -13.47
N LEU A 375 -6.99 25.15 -13.73
CA LEU A 375 -7.39 24.30 -14.87
C LEU A 375 -7.86 25.09 -16.09
N LYS A 376 -7.97 26.43 -15.98
CA LYS A 376 -8.43 27.32 -17.07
C LYS A 376 -9.79 26.91 -17.66
N ILE A 377 -10.70 26.43 -16.81
CA ILE A 377 -12.05 26.01 -17.22
C ILE A 377 -12.82 27.22 -17.78
N LYS A 378 -13.46 27.04 -18.93
CA LYS A 378 -14.36 28.05 -19.52
C LYS A 378 -15.78 27.79 -19.04
N GLY A 379 -16.42 28.81 -18.44
CA GLY A 379 -17.80 28.73 -17.96
C GLY A 379 -17.91 28.44 -16.46
N SER A 380 -19.13 28.20 -16.00
CA SER A 380 -19.46 28.08 -14.57
C SER A 380 -19.71 26.64 -14.13
N THR A 381 -19.38 25.65 -14.95
CA THR A 381 -19.65 24.23 -14.65
C THR A 381 -18.50 23.33 -15.11
N VAL A 382 -18.32 22.21 -14.41
CA VAL A 382 -17.43 21.12 -14.82
C VAL A 382 -18.22 19.81 -14.83
N ARG A 383 -17.85 18.90 -15.72
CA ARG A 383 -18.40 17.54 -15.79
C ARG A 383 -17.46 16.59 -15.06
N VAL A 384 -18.00 15.71 -14.24
CA VAL A 384 -17.24 14.72 -13.48
C VAL A 384 -17.82 13.34 -13.75
N ARG A 385 -17.04 12.46 -14.36
CA ARG A 385 -17.35 11.03 -14.46
C ARG A 385 -17.02 10.36 -13.14
N THR A 386 -17.95 9.57 -12.63
CA THR A 386 -17.78 8.84 -11.38
C THR A 386 -17.67 7.35 -11.66
N LYS A 387 -16.62 6.72 -11.13
CA LYS A 387 -16.44 5.27 -11.14
C LYS A 387 -16.45 4.72 -9.72
N ARG A 388 -16.95 3.51 -9.53
CA ARG A 388 -16.90 2.77 -8.27
C ARG A 388 -16.04 1.53 -8.42
N PHE A 389 -15.18 1.28 -7.44
CA PHE A 389 -14.44 0.03 -7.31
C PHE A 389 -15.14 -0.85 -6.31
N ASP A 390 -15.57 -2.02 -6.77
CA ASP A 390 -16.24 -3.03 -5.94
C ASP A 390 -15.22 -4.06 -5.47
N GLY A 391 -15.39 -4.53 -4.22
CA GLY A 391 -14.56 -5.55 -3.61
C GLY A 391 -15.27 -6.13 -2.39
N PRO A 392 -16.28 -7.00 -2.59
CA PRO A 392 -17.04 -7.54 -1.47
C PRO A 392 -16.18 -8.38 -0.52
N THR A 393 -15.17 -9.08 -1.04
CA THR A 393 -14.10 -9.72 -0.28
C THR A 393 -12.78 -9.62 -1.07
N ARG A 394 -11.64 -9.81 -0.39
CA ARG A 394 -10.32 -9.88 -1.05
C ARG A 394 -10.11 -11.17 -1.86
N GLU A 395 -10.98 -12.15 -1.71
CA GLU A 395 -10.96 -13.42 -2.46
C GLU A 395 -11.93 -13.42 -3.66
N THR A 396 -12.59 -12.29 -3.95
CA THR A 396 -13.53 -12.19 -5.07
C THR A 396 -12.85 -11.62 -6.31
N ALA A 397 -12.91 -12.34 -7.42
CA ALA A 397 -12.52 -11.82 -8.73
C ALA A 397 -13.47 -10.71 -9.19
N ILE A 398 -12.93 -9.60 -9.67
CA ILE A 398 -13.68 -8.43 -10.15
C ILE A 398 -13.26 -8.13 -11.58
N SER A 399 -14.23 -7.90 -12.48
CA SER A 399 -13.95 -7.65 -13.90
C SER A 399 -13.40 -6.24 -14.17
N GLY A 400 -13.79 -5.27 -13.35
CA GLY A 400 -13.34 -3.88 -13.45
C GLY A 400 -14.20 -2.93 -12.62
N PRO A 401 -13.86 -1.63 -12.61
CA PRO A 401 -14.69 -0.61 -11.98
C PRO A 401 -16.02 -0.42 -12.71
N VAL A 402 -17.05 -0.04 -11.97
CA VAL A 402 -18.39 0.28 -12.49
C VAL A 402 -18.46 1.78 -12.79
N ASP A 403 -18.84 2.14 -14.01
CA ASP A 403 -19.11 3.54 -14.38
C ASP A 403 -20.50 3.95 -13.88
N LEU A 404 -20.55 4.95 -13.01
CA LEU A 404 -21.78 5.49 -12.44
C LEU A 404 -22.32 6.69 -13.23
N GLY A 405 -21.65 7.07 -14.32
CA GLY A 405 -22.06 8.13 -15.22
C GLY A 405 -21.35 9.46 -14.96
N VAL A 406 -21.83 10.49 -15.66
CA VAL A 406 -21.23 11.83 -15.66
C VAL A 406 -22.20 12.83 -15.05
N PHE A 407 -21.72 13.59 -14.08
CA PHE A 407 -22.49 14.57 -13.35
C PHE A 407 -21.95 15.98 -13.59
N ARG A 408 -22.85 16.96 -13.69
CA ARG A 408 -22.48 18.37 -13.88
C ARG A 408 -22.46 19.08 -12.53
N HIS A 409 -21.32 19.68 -12.20
CA HIS A 409 -21.12 20.45 -10.98
C HIS A 409 -20.99 21.93 -11.30
N THR A 410 -21.66 22.79 -10.54
CA THR A 410 -21.53 24.24 -10.66
C THR A 410 -20.32 24.71 -9.86
N ILE A 411 -19.45 25.48 -10.51
CA ILE A 411 -18.28 26.09 -9.89
C ILE A 411 -18.74 27.32 -9.12
N ARG A 412 -18.40 27.37 -7.83
CA ARG A 412 -18.68 28.51 -6.96
C ARG A 412 -17.44 28.80 -6.13
N ASN A 413 -16.98 30.04 -6.07
CA ASN A 413 -15.81 30.44 -5.29
C ASN A 413 -14.56 29.58 -5.59
N ASP A 414 -14.31 29.33 -6.87
CA ASP A 414 -13.20 28.50 -7.37
C ASP A 414 -13.16 27.04 -6.88
N GLN A 415 -14.33 26.51 -6.47
CA GLN A 415 -14.47 25.13 -5.99
C GLN A 415 -15.74 24.46 -6.54
N ILE A 416 -15.73 23.13 -6.52
CA ILE A 416 -16.94 22.31 -6.56
C ILE A 416 -17.05 21.54 -5.25
N ASN A 417 -18.28 21.37 -4.78
CA ASN A 417 -18.60 20.59 -3.60
C ASN A 417 -19.65 19.56 -3.98
N PHE A 418 -19.42 18.34 -3.52
CA PHE A 418 -20.39 17.26 -3.57
C PHE A 418 -20.03 16.31 -2.44
N TRP A 419 -20.69 15.17 -2.43
CA TRP A 419 -20.73 14.29 -1.29
C TRP A 419 -20.48 12.83 -1.68
N VAL A 420 -19.96 12.02 -0.77
CA VAL A 420 -19.65 10.61 -1.03
C VAL A 420 -20.32 9.77 0.03
N SER A 421 -20.98 8.71 -0.41
CA SER A 421 -21.60 7.69 0.42
C SER A 421 -21.30 6.33 -0.19
N ALA A 422 -20.94 5.36 0.64
CA ALA A 422 -20.63 4.02 0.20
C ALA A 422 -21.73 3.04 0.63
N ASP A 423 -22.35 2.35 -0.33
CA ASP A 423 -23.36 1.32 -0.03
C ASP A 423 -22.72 0.10 0.64
N ALA A 424 -21.47 -0.19 0.29
CA ALA A 424 -20.61 -1.18 0.92
C ALA A 424 -19.38 -0.48 1.52
N VAL A 425 -18.97 -0.90 2.73
CA VAL A 425 -17.83 -0.31 3.45
C VAL A 425 -16.48 -0.55 2.75
N THR A 426 -16.46 -1.46 1.77
CA THR A 426 -15.28 -1.82 0.99
C THR A 426 -15.14 -1.05 -0.32
N SER A 427 -16.15 -0.27 -0.72
CA SER A 427 -16.15 0.43 -2.00
C SER A 427 -15.28 1.68 -1.97
N ALA A 428 -14.55 1.89 -3.06
CA ALA A 428 -13.85 3.15 -3.34
C ALA A 428 -14.42 3.83 -4.58
N PHE A 429 -14.10 5.10 -4.77
CA PHE A 429 -14.58 5.91 -5.89
C PHE A 429 -13.44 6.60 -6.62
N ALA A 430 -13.59 6.75 -7.92
CA ALA A 430 -12.78 7.66 -8.73
C ALA A 430 -13.68 8.75 -9.35
N PHE A 431 -13.18 9.98 -9.34
CA PHE A 431 -13.80 11.14 -9.97
C PHE A 431 -12.87 11.70 -11.05
N GLU A 432 -13.38 11.76 -12.27
CA GLU A 432 -12.61 12.16 -13.45
C GLU A 432 -13.24 13.39 -14.07
N PHE A 433 -12.50 14.48 -14.13
CA PHE A 433 -13.01 15.67 -14.81
C PHE A 433 -13.04 15.41 -16.32
N GLU A 434 -14.13 15.81 -16.97
CA GLU A 434 -14.30 15.81 -18.42
C GLU A 434 -14.29 17.23 -18.96
N ILE A 435 -13.91 17.36 -20.23
CA ILE A 435 -13.96 18.63 -20.99
C ILE A 435 -15.36 18.83 -21.56
#